data_AF-A0A8J5XJ16-F1
#
_entry.id   AF-A0A8J5XJ16-F1
#
_cell.length_a   1.000
_cell.length_b   1.000
_cell.length_c   1.000
_cell.angle_alpha   90.00
_cell.angle_beta   90.00
_cell.angle_gamma   90.00
#
_symmetry.space_group_name_H-M   'P 1'
#
loop_
_entity.id
_entity.type
_entity.pdbx_description
1 polymer ?
#
loop_
_entity_poly.entity_id
_entity_poly.type
_entity_poly.pdbx_seq_one_letter_code
_entity_poly.pdbx_strand_id
1 'polypeptide(L)'
;MRAVFTKKGRVGDSFHRDLIDAPLRDAEARLEIIIAHVRRTPLLPDVQLDEVVAWTEGFSSDALMDACAIAGELALSDCMLTVKGVGTKPHAAQAFAISRRNFEAAVVLAASAHQRTAHRKVVKHLVRV
;
A
#
# COMPACT_ATOMS: atom_id res chain seq x y z
N MET A 1 -25.59 -15.89 53.44
CA MET A 1 -25.31 -14.80 52.47
C MET A 1 -24.43 -13.79 53.20
N ARG A 2 -23.24 -13.35 52.77
CA ARG A 2 -22.64 -13.14 51.44
C ARG A 2 -21.13 -12.93 51.67
N ALA A 3 -20.26 -13.64 50.96
CA ALA A 3 -18.81 -13.44 51.06
C ALA A 3 -18.41 -12.12 50.37
N VAL A 4 -17.71 -11.24 51.08
CA VAL A 4 -17.13 -10.01 50.52
C VAL A 4 -15.76 -10.36 49.92
N PHE A 5 -15.76 -10.66 48.62
CA PHE A 5 -14.54 -10.79 47.82
C PHE A 5 -14.04 -9.37 47.46
N THR A 6 -13.13 -8.81 48.25
CA THR A 6 -12.39 -7.60 47.85
C THR A 6 -11.30 -8.03 46.87
N LYS A 7 -11.60 -7.94 45.56
CA LYS A 7 -10.69 -8.36 44.49
C LYS A 7 -9.50 -7.38 44.41
N LYS A 8 -8.40 -7.81 45.03
CA LYS A 8 -7.00 -7.78 44.60
C LYS A 8 -6.71 -6.88 43.38
N GLY A 9 -5.83 -5.91 43.59
CA GLY A 9 -5.34 -5.00 42.57
C GLY A 9 -4.78 -5.69 41.32
N ARG A 10 -5.00 -5.04 40.20
CA ARG A 10 -4.07 -4.96 39.07
C ARG A 10 -4.11 -3.53 38.59
N VAL A 11 -3.15 -2.73 39.05
CA VAL A 11 -2.65 -1.62 38.24
C VAL A 11 -1.88 -2.30 37.12
N GLY A 12 -2.62 -2.67 36.08
CA GLY A 12 -2.07 -3.20 34.85
C GLY A 12 -1.56 -2.03 34.03
N ASP A 13 -0.24 -2.05 33.85
CA ASP A 13 0.47 -1.60 32.66
C ASP A 13 0.07 -0.25 32.05
N SER A 14 0.79 0.75 32.57
CA SER A 14 1.26 1.96 31.90
C SER A 14 1.45 1.80 30.39
N PHE A 15 0.38 1.92 29.61
CA PHE A 15 0.48 2.38 28.24
C PHE A 15 0.86 3.86 28.32
N HIS A 16 2.14 4.11 28.59
CA HIS A 16 2.79 5.38 28.30
C HIS A 16 2.59 5.60 26.80
N ARG A 17 1.49 6.30 26.49
CA ARG A 17 1.21 6.89 25.19
C ARG A 17 2.19 8.05 25.05
N ASP A 18 3.46 7.70 24.92
CA ASP A 18 4.39 8.56 24.21
C ASP A 18 3.87 8.50 22.77
N LEU A 19 3.15 9.55 22.38
CA LEU A 19 2.87 9.83 20.99
C LEU A 19 4.24 9.93 20.33
N ILE A 20 4.67 8.84 19.71
CA ILE A 20 5.89 8.81 18.92
C ILE A 20 5.61 9.75 17.76
N ASP A 21 6.12 10.98 17.87
CA ASP A 21 6.23 11.91 16.76
C ASP A 21 7.05 11.21 15.67
N ALA A 22 6.36 10.63 14.70
CA ALA A 22 6.96 9.90 13.60
C ALA A 22 6.81 10.64 12.24
N PRO A 23 7.08 11.96 12.12
CA PRO A 23 7.02 12.58 10.80
C PRO A 23 8.16 12.09 9.89
N LEU A 24 9.36 11.83 10.45
CA LEU A 24 10.51 11.33 9.67
C LEU A 24 10.45 9.80 9.43
N ARG A 25 9.94 9.07 10.43
CA ARG A 25 9.83 7.60 10.39
C ARG A 25 8.77 7.11 9.39
N ASP A 26 7.90 8.00 8.92
CA ASP A 26 6.81 7.67 8.00
C ASP A 26 7.33 7.36 6.60
N ALA A 27 8.25 8.16 6.04
CA ALA A 27 8.82 7.90 4.71
C ALA A 27 9.68 6.63 4.68
N GLU A 28 10.51 6.41 5.70
CA GLU A 28 11.33 5.20 5.84
C GLU A 28 10.45 3.94 5.99
N ALA A 29 9.39 4.00 6.82
CA ALA A 29 8.46 2.89 6.98
C ALA A 29 7.71 2.58 5.67
N ARG A 30 7.29 3.61 4.90
CA ARG A 30 6.70 3.40 3.58
C ARG A 30 7.66 2.73 2.61
N LEU A 31 8.92 3.18 2.60
CA LEU A 31 9.95 2.57 1.78
C LEU A 31 10.14 1.08 2.13
N GLU A 32 10.22 0.74 3.42
CA GLU A 32 10.32 -0.65 3.86
C GLU A 32 9.11 -1.50 3.42
N ILE A 33 7.89 -0.96 3.55
CA ILE A 33 6.67 -1.63 3.09
C ILE A 33 6.74 -1.88 1.58
N ILE A 34 7.09 -0.87 0.79
CA ILE A 34 7.19 -0.99 -0.67
C ILE A 34 8.25 -2.02 -1.03
N ILE A 35 9.46 -1.92 -0.46
CA ILE A 35 10.56 -2.87 -0.67
C ILE A 35 10.11 -4.30 -0.38
N ALA A 36 9.44 -4.53 0.75
CA ALA A 36 8.96 -5.85 1.11
C ALA A 36 7.99 -6.44 0.05
N HIS A 37 7.15 -5.59 -0.54
CA HIS A 37 6.16 -5.99 -1.55
C HIS A 37 6.73 -6.15 -2.96
N VAL A 38 7.79 -5.40 -3.30
CA VAL A 38 8.45 -5.48 -4.62
C VAL A 38 9.67 -6.40 -4.62
N ARG A 39 10.09 -6.94 -3.47
CA ARG A 39 11.32 -7.75 -3.32
C ARG A 39 11.41 -8.95 -4.28
N ARG A 40 10.26 -9.57 -4.59
CA ARG A 40 10.19 -10.75 -5.47
C ARG A 40 9.79 -10.38 -6.90
N THR A 41 9.67 -9.09 -7.18
CA THR A 41 9.10 -8.56 -8.40
C THR A 41 10.20 -7.84 -9.18
N PRO A 42 10.50 -8.26 -10.41
CA PRO A 42 11.45 -7.55 -11.27
C PRO A 42 10.98 -6.11 -11.54
N LEU A 43 11.89 -5.16 -11.35
CA LEU A 43 11.70 -3.74 -11.62
C LEU A 43 12.56 -3.34 -12.82
N LEU A 44 12.04 -2.46 -13.68
CA LEU A 44 12.86 -1.85 -14.72
C LEU A 44 13.80 -0.79 -14.12
N PRO A 45 14.91 -0.45 -14.82
CA PRO A 45 15.87 0.55 -14.35
C PRO A 45 15.31 1.98 -14.22
N ASP A 46 14.12 2.24 -14.77
CA ASP A 46 13.43 3.53 -14.70
C ASP A 46 12.65 3.71 -13.39
N VAL A 47 12.51 2.66 -12.57
CA VAL A 47 11.81 2.70 -11.29
C VAL A 47 12.76 3.13 -10.18
N GLN A 48 12.50 4.31 -9.63
CA GLN A 48 13.14 4.81 -8.42
C GLN A 48 12.17 4.71 -7.25
N LEU A 49 12.47 3.87 -6.25
CA LEU A 49 11.57 3.65 -5.11
C LEU A 49 11.39 4.91 -4.26
N ASP A 50 12.40 5.77 -4.19
CA ASP A 50 12.33 7.05 -3.48
C ASP A 50 11.26 7.98 -4.08
N GLU A 51 11.11 7.98 -5.41
CA GLU A 51 10.04 8.73 -6.09
C GLU A 51 8.66 8.15 -5.75
N VAL A 52 8.53 6.82 -5.69
CA VAL A 52 7.27 6.16 -5.32
C VAL A 52 6.87 6.46 -3.87
N VAL A 53 7.83 6.54 -2.96
CA VAL A 53 7.60 6.94 -1.55
C VAL A 53 7.11 8.38 -1.45
N ALA A 54 7.62 9.27 -2.30
CA ALA A 54 7.17 10.66 -2.38
C ALA A 54 5.73 10.77 -2.92
N TRP A 55 5.35 9.96 -3.91
CA TRP A 55 3.98 9.97 -4.45
C TRP A 55 2.93 9.37 -3.51
N THR A 56 3.37 8.59 -2.54
CA THR A 56 2.49 7.86 -1.60
C THR A 56 2.46 8.49 -0.20
N GLU A 57 2.81 9.77 -0.10
CA GLU A 57 2.66 10.52 1.14
C GLU A 57 1.20 10.53 1.62
N GLY A 58 1.00 10.23 2.91
CA GLY A 58 -0.33 10.13 3.52
C GLY A 58 -1.10 8.83 3.20
N PHE A 59 -0.50 7.88 2.48
CA PHE A 59 -1.11 6.57 2.27
C PHE A 59 -1.04 5.74 3.55
N SER A 60 -2.14 5.06 3.88
CA SER A 60 -2.11 4.00 4.90
C SER A 60 -1.34 2.78 4.37
N SER A 61 -0.86 1.92 5.27
CA SER A 61 -0.14 0.69 4.89
C SER A 61 -0.92 -0.16 3.88
N ASP A 62 -2.24 -0.29 4.05
CA ASP A 62 -3.11 -1.01 3.10
C ASP A 62 -3.09 -0.39 1.70
N ALA A 63 -3.07 0.94 1.59
CA ALA A 63 -3.06 1.65 0.32
C ALA A 63 -1.72 1.50 -0.42
N LEU A 64 -0.61 1.39 0.33
CA LEU A 64 0.71 1.10 -0.23
C LEU A 64 0.78 -0.31 -0.80
N MET A 65 0.22 -1.28 -0.08
CA MET A 65 0.13 -2.67 -0.53
C MET A 65 -0.72 -2.77 -1.79
N ASP A 66 -1.89 -2.12 -1.81
CA ASP A 66 -2.78 -2.08 -2.98
C ASP A 66 -2.10 -1.42 -4.17
N ALA A 67 -1.38 -0.30 -3.98
CA ALA A 67 -0.62 0.33 -5.06
C ALA A 67 0.44 -0.61 -5.65
N CYS A 68 1.18 -1.36 -4.82
CA CYS A 68 2.16 -2.33 -5.31
C CYS A 68 1.49 -3.49 -6.08
N ALA A 69 0.35 -3.98 -5.60
CA ALA A 69 -0.41 -5.05 -6.27
C ALA A 69 -0.92 -4.60 -7.64
N ILE A 70 -1.56 -3.42 -7.71
CA ILE A 70 -2.08 -2.84 -8.95
C ILE A 70 -0.95 -2.60 -9.95
N ALA A 71 0.22 -2.12 -9.51
CA ALA A 71 1.37 -1.94 -10.39
C ALA A 71 1.82 -3.26 -11.04
N GLY A 72 1.80 -4.36 -10.29
CA GLY A 72 2.08 -5.70 -10.80
C GLY A 72 1.03 -6.20 -11.80
N GLU A 73 -0.26 -5.97 -11.52
CA GLU A 73 -1.35 -6.33 -12.44
C GLU A 73 -1.30 -5.56 -13.76
N LEU A 74 -0.97 -4.26 -13.70
CA LEU A 74 -0.77 -3.43 -14.89
C LEU A 74 0.43 -3.92 -15.70
N ALA A 75 1.55 -4.24 -15.04
CA ALA A 75 2.72 -4.82 -15.71
C ALA A 75 2.41 -6.14 -16.40
N LEU A 76 1.60 -7.00 -15.75
CA LEU A 76 1.16 -8.26 -16.34
C LEU A 76 0.25 -8.04 -17.55
N SER A 77 -0.67 -7.09 -17.44
CA SER A 77 -1.61 -6.74 -18.52
C SER A 77 -0.88 -6.19 -19.74
N ASP A 78 0.07 -5.27 -19.54
CA ASP A 78 0.92 -4.73 -20.62
C ASP A 78 1.72 -5.85 -21.29
N CYS A 79 2.33 -6.74 -20.50
CA CYS A 79 3.04 -7.90 -21.02
C CYS A 79 2.11 -8.81 -21.86
N MET A 80 0.86 -9.02 -21.46
CA MET A 80 -0.10 -9.83 -22.23
C MET A 80 -0.60 -9.14 -23.51
N LEU A 81 -0.79 -7.82 -23.51
CA LEU A 81 -1.28 -7.08 -24.67
C LEU A 81 -0.26 -7.10 -25.83
N THR A 82 1.03 -7.05 -25.51
CA THR A 82 2.10 -7.18 -26.52
C THR A 82 2.09 -8.53 -27.26
N VAL A 83 1.56 -9.59 -26.64
CA VAL A 83 1.47 -10.93 -27.25
C VAL A 83 0.32 -11.04 -28.26
N LYS A 84 -0.72 -10.19 -28.15
CA LYS A 84 -1.95 -10.31 -28.95
C LYS A 84 -2.06 -9.32 -30.11
N GLY A 85 -1.22 -8.29 -30.18
CA GLY A 85 -1.32 -7.26 -31.22
C GLY A 85 0.04 -6.79 -31.74
N VAL A 86 0.16 -6.78 -33.07
CA VAL A 86 1.20 -6.09 -33.87
C VAL A 86 2.54 -6.82 -34.00
N GLY A 87 2.81 -7.24 -35.25
CA GLY A 87 4.07 -7.81 -35.72
C GLY A 87 5.24 -6.82 -35.66
N THR A 88 5.80 -6.66 -34.46
CA THR A 88 7.18 -6.21 -34.29
C THR A 88 8.00 -7.39 -33.80
N LYS A 89 9.20 -7.54 -34.36
CA LYS A 89 10.06 -8.71 -34.16
C LYS A 89 10.18 -9.02 -32.66
N PRO A 90 10.07 -10.30 -32.24
CA PRO A 90 10.24 -10.70 -30.86
C PRO A 90 11.72 -10.62 -30.51
N HIS A 91 12.24 -9.42 -30.29
CA HIS A 91 13.50 -9.28 -29.59
C HIS A 91 13.25 -9.63 -28.14
N ALA A 92 13.44 -10.92 -27.87
CA ALA A 92 13.55 -11.57 -26.56
C ALA A 92 12.41 -11.26 -25.60
N ALA A 93 11.57 -12.27 -25.33
CA ALA A 93 10.88 -12.47 -24.06
C ALA A 93 10.95 -11.25 -23.12
N GLN A 94 10.01 -10.30 -23.25
CA GLN A 94 9.93 -9.20 -22.32
C GLN A 94 9.67 -9.81 -20.96
N ALA A 95 10.73 -9.90 -20.14
CA ALA A 95 10.61 -10.40 -18.79
C ALA A 95 9.60 -9.47 -18.11
N PHE A 96 8.50 -10.06 -17.61
CA PHE A 96 7.56 -9.37 -16.74
C PHE A 96 8.38 -8.48 -15.79
N ALA A 97 8.19 -7.17 -15.85
CA ALA A 97 8.91 -6.21 -15.03
C ALA A 97 8.04 -4.97 -14.86
N ILE A 98 8.02 -4.40 -13.65
CA ILE A 98 7.24 -3.21 -13.36
C ILE A 98 8.02 -1.99 -13.84
N SER A 99 7.39 -1.16 -14.68
CA SER A 99 7.92 0.13 -15.14
C SER A 99 7.46 1.27 -14.23
N ARG A 100 8.10 2.44 -14.38
CA ARG A 100 7.68 3.67 -13.70
C ARG A 100 6.21 4.00 -13.98
N ARG A 101 5.78 3.87 -15.23
CA ARG A 101 4.40 4.15 -15.67
C ARG A 101 3.38 3.30 -14.92
N ASN A 102 3.71 2.04 -14.62
CA ASN A 102 2.83 1.15 -13.89
C ASN A 102 2.65 1.60 -12.44
N PHE A 103 3.72 2.08 -11.79
CA PHE A 103 3.62 2.68 -10.46
C PHE A 103 2.81 3.97 -10.47
N GLU A 104 3.05 4.88 -11.41
CA GLU A 104 2.29 6.13 -11.53
C GLU A 104 0.78 5.86 -11.66
N ALA A 105 0.40 4.97 -12.58
CA ALA A 105 -0.99 4.57 -12.77
C ALA A 105 -1.57 3.89 -11.52
N ALA A 106 -0.79 3.02 -10.87
CA ALA A 106 -1.23 2.32 -9.67
C ALA A 106 -1.48 3.25 -8.48
N VAL A 107 -0.61 4.26 -8.27
CA VAL A 107 -0.78 5.25 -7.20
C VAL A 107 -2.07 6.04 -7.39
N VAL A 108 -2.36 6.47 -8.62
CA VAL A 108 -3.60 7.21 -8.95
C VAL A 108 -4.84 6.36 -8.67
N LEU A 109 -4.80 5.07 -9.05
CA LEU A 109 -5.89 4.13 -8.83
C LEU A 109 -6.10 3.83 -7.34
N ALA A 110 -5.02 3.58 -6.61
CA ALA A 110 -5.04 3.31 -5.17
C ALA A 110 -5.56 4.51 -4.36
N ALA A 111 -5.10 5.73 -4.69
CA ALA A 111 -5.59 6.96 -4.08
C ALA A 111 -7.11 7.12 -4.25
N SER A 112 -7.60 6.89 -5.47
CA SER A 112 -9.02 7.00 -5.82
C SER A 112 -9.88 5.96 -5.10
N ALA A 113 -9.36 4.75 -4.89
CA ALA A 113 -10.05 3.69 -4.17
C ALA A 113 -10.15 4.01 -2.66
N HIS A 114 -9.06 4.46 -2.04
CA HIS A 114 -9.02 4.74 -0.61
C HIS A 114 -9.83 5.98 -0.22
N GLN A 115 -9.83 7.05 -1.03
CA GLN A 115 -10.69 8.23 -0.80
C GLN A 115 -12.18 7.87 -0.77
N ARG A 116 -12.62 6.93 -1.63
CA ARG A 116 -14.00 6.43 -1.63
C ARG A 116 -14.33 5.60 -0.40
N THR A 117 -13.38 4.82 0.13
CA THR A 117 -13.63 4.04 1.36
C THR A 117 -13.79 4.92 2.60
N ALA A 118 -13.06 6.02 2.70
CA ALA A 118 -13.24 7.02 3.75
C ALA A 118 -14.65 7.62 3.68
N HIS A 119 -15.07 8.09 2.49
CA HIS A 119 -16.41 8.64 2.29
C HIS A 119 -17.52 7.60 2.52
N ARG A 120 -17.33 6.35 2.08
CA ARG A 120 -18.30 5.26 2.27
C ARG A 120 -18.48 4.86 3.74
N LYS A 121 -17.42 4.89 4.57
CA LYS A 121 -17.52 4.61 6.01
C LYS A 121 -18.32 5.70 6.73
N VAL A 122 -18.09 6.97 6.38
CA VAL A 122 -18.85 8.11 6.92
C VAL A 122 -20.33 8.00 6.54
N VAL A 123 -20.64 7.76 5.26
CA VAL A 123 -22.04 7.61 4.80
C VAL A 123 -22.72 6.39 5.43
N LYS A 124 -22.04 5.24 5.57
CA LYS A 124 -22.63 4.07 6.26
C LYS A 124 -22.90 4.31 7.75
N HIS A 125 -22.13 5.18 8.40
CA HIS A 125 -22.38 5.54 9.80
C HIS A 125 -23.49 6.60 9.93
N LEU A 126 -23.61 7.49 8.94
CA LEU A 126 -24.69 8.50 8.88
C LEU A 126 -26.06 7.90 8.52
N VAL A 127 -26.10 6.85 7.69
CA VAL A 127 -27.35 6.22 7.20
C VAL A 127 -27.78 5.05 8.10
N ARG A 128 -27.21 4.92 9.31
CA ARG A 128 -27.58 3.91 10.31
C ARG A 128 -28.55 4.44 11.37
N VAL A 129 -29.35 5.46 11.04
CA VAL A 129 -30.47 5.97 11.84
C VAL A 129 -31.78 5.56 11.19
#